data_AF-A0A0F4GJI7-F1
#
_entry.id   AF-A0A0F4GJI7-F1
#
_cell.length_a   1.000
_cell.length_b   1.000
_cell.length_c   1.000
_cell.angle_alpha   90.00
_cell.angle_beta   90.00
_cell.angle_gamma   90.00
#
_symmetry.space_group_name_H-M   'P 1'
#
loop_
_entity.id
_entity.type
_entity.pdbx_description
1 polymer ?
#
loop_
_entity_poly.entity_id
_entity_poly.type
_entity_poly.pdbx_seq_one_letter_code
_entity_poly.pdbx_strand_id
1 'polypeptide(L)'
;MFAGRIASRTARVAAPRFQLAATRSFAVSAARPAADNRPPVELFGVDGTYASALYVAASKSNSLDAVSKAMETMSQTFKDDARLQGILTAPTLSSDDKKQIVSEIQKSINVQDKTNTIQNFLMTLAENNRLSVLEGVAEKFGQLMGASRGEVELTITSATALDSKIVKQLETSISKSKYAGQSKKLKVVTKVNPDIKGGLIVEIGEQTIDLSVSSKMQKMNKLLSDSL
;
A
#
# COMPACT_ATOMS: atom_id res chain seq x y z
N MET A 1 51.38 61.23 47.36
CA MET A 1 51.21 61.30 45.89
C MET A 1 51.83 60.06 45.28
N PHE A 2 51.13 59.50 44.31
CA PHE A 2 51.36 58.17 43.72
C PHE A 2 52.62 58.09 42.85
N ALA A 3 53.10 56.84 42.75
CA ALA A 3 53.79 56.20 41.63
C ALA A 3 55.31 56.39 41.44
N GLY A 4 56.04 55.32 41.75
CA GLY A 4 57.33 54.98 41.15
C GLY A 4 57.26 53.55 40.62
N ARG A 5 57.25 53.41 39.29
CA ARG A 5 57.24 52.14 38.53
C ARG A 5 58.59 51.42 38.67
N ILE A 6 58.60 50.12 38.34
CA ILE A 6 59.61 49.33 37.57
C ILE A 6 59.23 47.85 37.78
N ALA A 7 58.61 47.16 36.82
CA ALA A 7 59.25 46.37 35.74
C ALA A 7 60.29 45.38 36.30
N SER A 8 60.43 44.12 35.94
CA SER A 8 59.92 43.24 34.88
C SER A 8 60.72 41.93 35.07
N ARG A 9 60.14 40.75 34.78
CA ARG A 9 60.78 39.56 34.17
C ARG A 9 59.86 38.35 34.33
N THR A 10 59.07 38.04 33.30
CA THR A 10 59.34 36.97 32.32
C THR A 10 59.46 35.57 32.92
N ALA A 11 58.40 34.79 32.78
CA ALA A 11 58.49 33.35 32.59
C ALA A 11 57.45 32.94 31.55
N ARG A 12 57.94 32.57 30.36
CA ARG A 12 57.14 31.89 29.33
C ARG A 12 56.77 30.51 29.87
N VAL A 13 55.48 30.21 29.97
CA VAL A 13 54.99 28.84 30.14
C VAL A 13 54.29 28.44 28.85
N ALA A 14 54.82 27.40 28.22
CA ALA A 14 54.33 26.81 26.99
C ALA A 14 52.98 26.11 27.25
N ALA A 15 51.95 26.49 26.50
CA ALA A 15 50.68 25.77 26.48
C ALA A 15 50.76 24.58 25.49
N PRO A 16 50.21 23.40 25.84
CA PRO A 16 50.18 22.27 24.92
C PRO A 16 49.19 22.55 23.79
N ARG A 17 49.65 22.37 22.55
CA ARG A 17 48.80 22.38 21.34
C ARG A 17 47.91 21.14 21.36
N PHE A 18 46.67 21.29 21.78
CA PHE A 18 45.65 20.28 21.51
C PHE A 18 45.34 20.29 20.01
N GLN A 19 45.85 19.29 19.29
CA GLN A 19 45.41 18.99 17.94
C GLN A 19 44.00 18.42 18.02
N LEU A 20 43.00 19.23 17.67
CA LEU A 20 41.64 18.77 17.40
C LEU A 20 41.68 17.88 16.16
N ALA A 21 41.87 16.58 16.37
CA ALA A 21 41.60 15.58 15.35
C ALA A 21 40.10 15.64 15.05
N ALA A 22 39.74 16.23 13.90
CA ALA A 22 38.40 16.21 13.36
C ALA A 22 38.05 14.77 12.98
N THR A 23 37.58 13.98 13.95
CA THR A 23 36.90 12.73 13.67
C THR A 23 35.63 13.09 12.90
N ARG A 24 35.62 12.73 11.62
CA ARG A 24 34.41 12.75 10.80
C ARG A 24 33.45 11.73 11.39
N SER A 25 32.67 12.15 12.38
CA SER A 25 31.54 11.40 12.89
C SER A 25 30.54 11.29 11.74
N PHE A 26 30.34 10.07 11.25
CA PHE A 26 29.25 9.75 10.35
C PHE A 26 27.96 10.31 10.95
N ALA A 27 27.31 11.21 10.24
CA ALA A 27 26.02 11.75 10.62
C ALA A 27 25.07 10.54 10.82
N VAL A 28 24.75 10.26 12.08
CA VAL A 28 23.63 9.42 12.42
C VAL A 28 22.43 10.02 11.71
N SER A 29 21.84 9.21 10.84
CA SER A 29 20.60 9.46 10.12
C SER A 29 19.69 10.39 10.91
N ALA A 30 19.48 11.60 10.39
CA ALA A 30 18.42 12.47 10.88
C ALA A 30 17.13 11.65 10.95
N ALA A 31 16.65 11.41 12.17
CA ALA A 31 15.31 10.93 12.41
C ALA A 31 14.37 11.92 11.72
N ARG A 32 13.81 11.51 10.57
CA ARG A 32 12.86 12.30 9.80
C ARG A 32 11.61 12.53 10.65
N PRO A 33 11.16 13.77 10.87
CA PRO A 33 9.88 14.04 11.51
C PRO A 33 8.78 13.84 10.45
N ALA A 34 8.27 12.61 10.32
CA ALA A 34 7.04 12.29 9.59
C ALA A 34 6.57 10.88 9.96
N ALA A 35 6.15 10.70 11.21
CA ALA A 35 5.76 9.38 11.73
C ALA A 35 4.24 9.11 11.74
N ASP A 36 3.37 10.10 11.46
CA ASP A 36 1.93 9.92 11.72
C ASP A 36 1.07 9.51 10.52
N ASN A 37 1.60 9.46 9.29
CA ASN A 37 0.80 9.19 8.09
C ASN A 37 1.48 8.20 7.14
N ARG A 38 2.00 7.09 7.67
CA ARG A 38 2.58 6.03 6.83
C ARG A 38 1.47 5.10 6.33
N PRO A 39 1.55 4.60 5.08
CA PRO A 39 0.64 3.56 4.63
C PRO A 39 0.79 2.30 5.50
N PRO A 40 -0.30 1.59 5.79
CA PRO A 40 -0.29 0.41 6.67
C PRO A 40 0.43 -0.80 6.05
N VAL A 41 0.53 -0.85 4.72
CA VAL A 41 1.23 -1.90 3.96
C VAL A 41 2.13 -1.22 2.93
N GLU A 42 3.35 -1.72 2.78
CA GLU A 42 4.27 -1.25 1.75
C GLU A 42 3.87 -1.85 0.41
N LEU A 43 3.54 -0.99 -0.55
CA LEU A 43 3.21 -1.39 -1.91
C LEU A 43 4.36 -1.01 -2.86
N PHE A 44 4.73 -1.96 -3.71
CA PHE A 44 5.81 -1.80 -4.67
C PHE A 44 5.30 -1.49 -6.09
N GLY A 45 6.20 -1.02 -6.94
CA GLY A 45 5.90 -0.63 -8.32
C GLY A 45 5.49 0.83 -8.46
N VAL A 46 5.38 1.29 -9.71
CA VAL A 46 4.98 2.67 -10.03
C VAL A 46 3.61 2.98 -9.42
N ASP A 47 2.67 2.07 -9.60
CA ASP A 47 1.30 2.12 -9.12
C ASP A 47 1.26 2.19 -7.58
N GLY A 48 2.09 1.38 -6.91
CA GLY A 48 2.22 1.35 -5.45
C GLY A 48 2.79 2.64 -4.87
N THR A 49 3.78 3.27 -5.55
CA THR A 49 4.32 4.56 -5.12
C THR A 49 3.30 5.69 -5.22
N TYR A 50 2.47 5.70 -6.26
CA TYR A 50 1.38 6.68 -6.37
C TYR A 50 0.24 6.41 -5.40
N ALA A 51 -0.16 5.14 -5.22
CA ALA A 51 -1.20 4.77 -4.27
C ALA A 51 -0.80 5.14 -2.82
N SER A 52 0.44 4.87 -2.43
CA SER A 52 0.96 5.26 -1.12
C SER A 52 1.02 6.77 -0.94
N ALA A 53 1.49 7.52 -1.96
CA ALA A 53 1.50 8.98 -1.92
C ALA A 53 0.09 9.57 -1.79
N LEU A 54 -0.88 9.03 -2.54
CA LEU A 54 -2.29 9.42 -2.45
C LEU A 54 -2.86 9.14 -1.06
N TYR A 55 -2.56 7.97 -0.48
CA TYR A 55 -2.96 7.63 0.88
C TYR A 55 -2.41 8.62 1.92
N VAL A 56 -1.12 8.97 1.83
CA VAL A 56 -0.52 9.96 2.75
C VAL A 56 -1.18 11.33 2.59
N ALA A 57 -1.50 11.76 1.37
CA ALA A 57 -2.19 13.03 1.11
C ALA A 57 -3.63 13.03 1.63
N ALA A 58 -4.36 11.92 1.41
CA ALA A 58 -5.74 11.73 1.87
C ALA A 58 -5.83 11.62 3.40
N SER A 59 -4.85 10.97 4.04
CA SER A 59 -4.75 10.87 5.50
C SER A 59 -4.50 12.23 6.14
N LYS A 60 -3.59 13.04 5.57
CA LYS A 60 -3.33 14.41 6.03
C LYS A 60 -4.54 15.35 5.90
N SER A 61 -5.35 15.15 4.86
CA SER A 61 -6.55 15.96 4.59
C SER A 61 -7.82 15.37 5.24
N ASN A 62 -7.71 14.25 5.95
CA ASN A 62 -8.82 13.52 6.56
C ASN A 62 -9.97 13.23 5.56
N SER A 63 -9.63 12.93 4.31
CA SER A 63 -10.55 12.70 3.18
C SER A 63 -10.55 11.26 2.67
N LEU A 64 -9.99 10.31 3.46
CA LEU A 64 -9.77 8.91 3.06
C LEU A 64 -11.00 8.21 2.50
N ASP A 65 -12.17 8.31 3.15
CA ASP A 65 -13.38 7.64 2.69
C ASP A 65 -13.96 8.26 1.41
N ALA A 66 -13.80 9.57 1.20
CA ALA A 66 -14.24 10.24 -0.02
C ALA A 66 -13.36 9.84 -1.21
N VAL A 67 -12.04 9.84 -1.00
CA VAL A 67 -11.06 9.38 -1.99
C VAL A 67 -11.25 7.90 -2.34
N SER A 68 -11.54 7.05 -1.35
CA SER A 68 -11.84 5.62 -1.59
C SER A 68 -13.04 5.43 -2.50
N LYS A 69 -14.14 6.13 -2.24
CA LYS A 69 -15.34 6.05 -3.09
C LYS A 69 -15.06 6.53 -4.51
N ALA A 70 -14.28 7.59 -4.65
CA ALA A 70 -13.90 8.10 -5.97
C ALA A 70 -13.02 7.13 -6.76
N MET A 71 -12.09 6.45 -6.09
CA MET A 71 -11.25 5.42 -6.73
C MET A 71 -12.07 4.20 -7.13
N GLU A 72 -13.06 3.81 -6.32
CA GLU A 72 -14.00 2.72 -6.67
C GLU A 72 -14.87 3.07 -7.87
N THR A 73 -15.46 4.28 -7.92
CA THR A 73 -16.25 4.72 -9.08
C THR A 73 -15.39 4.86 -10.33
N MET A 74 -14.15 5.36 -10.20
CA MET A 74 -13.18 5.36 -11.30
C MET A 74 -12.92 3.96 -11.84
N SER A 75 -12.59 3.01 -10.95
CA SER A 75 -12.33 1.63 -11.35
C SER A 75 -13.52 1.00 -12.07
N GLN A 76 -14.75 1.32 -11.66
CA GLN A 76 -15.97 0.87 -12.35
C GLN A 76 -16.10 1.49 -13.74
N THR A 77 -15.96 2.82 -13.86
CA THR A 77 -16.02 3.52 -15.15
C THR A 77 -14.98 2.99 -16.15
N PHE A 78 -13.77 2.65 -15.70
CA PHE A 78 -12.74 2.05 -16.55
C PHE A 78 -13.09 0.64 -17.02
N LYS A 79 -13.80 -0.13 -16.21
CA LYS A 79 -14.28 -1.47 -16.58
C LYS A 79 -15.45 -1.41 -17.57
N ASP A 80 -16.30 -0.39 -17.44
CA ASP A 80 -17.48 -0.23 -18.29
C ASP A 80 -17.13 0.33 -19.68
N ASP A 81 -16.12 1.19 -19.78
CA ASP A 81 -15.71 1.83 -21.05
C ASP A 81 -14.29 1.47 -21.49
N ALA A 82 -14.18 0.40 -22.29
CA ALA A 82 -12.93 -0.04 -22.91
C ALA A 82 -12.28 1.02 -23.82
N ARG A 83 -13.05 2.01 -24.33
CA ARG A 83 -12.50 3.09 -25.16
C ARG A 83 -11.67 4.06 -24.34
N LEU A 84 -12.10 4.34 -23.10
CA LEU A 84 -11.33 5.17 -22.17
C LEU A 84 -9.97 4.54 -21.86
N GLN A 85 -9.91 3.22 -21.68
CA GLN A 85 -8.65 2.51 -21.44
C GLN A 85 -7.68 2.63 -22.63
N GLY A 86 -8.19 2.53 -23.86
CA GLY A 86 -7.41 2.72 -25.09
C GLY A 86 -6.88 4.16 -25.25
N ILE A 87 -7.68 5.15 -24.87
CA ILE A 87 -7.27 6.57 -24.90
C ILE A 87 -6.18 6.83 -23.85
N LEU A 88 -6.33 6.33 -22.62
CA LEU A 88 -5.37 6.57 -21.54
C LEU A 88 -4.02 5.85 -21.73
N THR A 89 -4.00 4.76 -22.49
CA THR A 89 -2.77 4.03 -22.84
C THR A 89 -2.05 4.62 -24.04
N ALA A 90 -2.71 5.44 -24.86
CA ALA A 90 -2.11 6.07 -26.03
C ALA A 90 -1.10 7.16 -25.63
N PRO A 91 0.20 7.00 -25.95
CA PRO A 91 1.23 7.98 -25.58
C PRO A 91 1.18 9.25 -26.44
N THR A 92 0.42 9.25 -27.54
CA THR A 92 0.33 10.33 -28.54
C THR A 92 -0.52 11.51 -28.10
N LEU A 93 -1.23 11.43 -26.98
CA LEU A 93 -2.06 12.52 -26.47
C LEU A 93 -1.20 13.69 -25.99
N SER A 94 -1.61 14.90 -26.36
CA SER A 94 -0.98 16.13 -25.87
C SER A 94 -1.25 16.33 -24.38
N SER A 95 -0.43 17.14 -23.70
CA SER A 95 -0.64 17.47 -22.28
C SER A 95 -1.99 18.17 -22.03
N ASP A 96 -2.49 18.91 -23.02
CA ASP A 96 -3.73 19.67 -22.89
C ASP A 96 -4.96 18.77 -23.07
N ASP A 97 -4.91 17.82 -24.01
CA ASP A 97 -5.95 16.79 -24.16
C ASP A 97 -6.06 15.95 -22.89
N LYS A 98 -4.93 15.59 -22.26
CA LYS A 98 -4.90 14.84 -21.00
C LYS A 98 -5.56 15.62 -19.85
N LYS A 99 -5.32 16.94 -19.75
CA LYS A 99 -5.97 17.79 -18.75
C LYS A 99 -7.47 17.89 -18.98
N GLN A 100 -7.91 17.98 -20.23
CA GLN A 100 -9.33 17.97 -20.57
C GLN A 100 -9.99 16.65 -20.18
N ILE A 101 -9.37 15.52 -20.51
CA ILE A 101 -9.84 14.17 -20.11
C ILE A 101 -9.96 14.08 -18.58
N VAL A 102 -8.96 14.55 -17.83
CA VAL A 102 -9.02 14.58 -16.36
C VAL A 102 -10.19 15.44 -15.87
N SER A 103 -10.45 16.58 -16.49
CA SER A 103 -11.56 17.46 -16.12
C SER A 103 -12.93 16.82 -16.39
N GLU A 104 -13.07 16.06 -17.49
CA GLU A 104 -14.30 15.34 -17.81
C GLU A 104 -14.52 14.17 -16.86
N ILE A 105 -13.46 13.40 -16.57
CA ILE A 105 -13.48 12.33 -15.57
C ILE A 105 -13.92 12.89 -14.20
N GLN A 106 -13.39 14.05 -13.80
CA GLN A 106 -13.76 14.70 -12.55
C GLN A 106 -15.25 15.08 -12.50
N LYS A 107 -15.80 15.63 -13.59
CA LYS A 107 -17.24 15.96 -13.68
C LYS A 107 -18.12 14.72 -13.56
N SER A 108 -17.72 13.60 -14.19
CA SER A 108 -18.46 12.34 -14.13
C SER A 108 -18.49 11.73 -12.73
N ILE A 109 -17.42 11.90 -11.95
CA ILE A 109 -17.27 11.26 -10.64
C ILE A 109 -18.00 12.05 -9.55
N ASN A 110 -18.23 13.35 -9.74
CA ASN A 110 -18.98 14.24 -8.84
C ASN A 110 -18.57 14.07 -7.35
N VAL A 111 -17.30 13.81 -7.09
CA VAL A 111 -16.77 13.71 -5.72
C VAL A 111 -16.35 15.09 -5.27
N GLN A 112 -17.18 15.67 -4.42
CA GLN A 112 -16.90 16.88 -3.66
C GLN A 112 -15.91 16.54 -2.53
N ASP A 113 -14.64 16.38 -2.87
CA ASP A 113 -13.58 16.36 -1.87
C ASP A 113 -13.44 17.75 -1.25
N LYS A 114 -13.40 17.84 0.09
CA LYS A 114 -13.17 19.11 0.81
C LYS A 114 -11.84 19.79 0.43
N THR A 115 -10.89 19.07 -0.17
CA THR A 115 -9.50 19.49 -0.40
C THR A 115 -8.99 19.28 -1.83
N ASN A 116 -9.85 18.92 -2.80
CA ASN A 116 -9.45 18.66 -4.20
C ASN A 116 -8.29 17.65 -4.35
N THR A 117 -8.17 16.70 -3.41
CA THR A 117 -7.03 15.76 -3.35
C THR A 117 -6.96 14.91 -4.60
N ILE A 118 -8.11 14.42 -5.07
CA ILE A 118 -8.23 13.64 -6.31
C ILE A 118 -7.83 14.45 -7.54
N GLN A 119 -8.29 15.70 -7.65
CA GLN A 119 -7.99 16.54 -8.81
C GLN A 119 -6.49 16.78 -8.93
N ASN A 120 -5.83 17.12 -7.82
CA ASN A 120 -4.39 17.32 -7.78
C ASN A 120 -3.63 16.03 -8.12
N PHE A 121 -4.13 14.88 -7.66
CA PHE A 121 -3.57 13.58 -7.98
C PHE A 121 -3.67 13.25 -9.48
N LEU A 122 -4.85 13.41 -10.08
CA LEU A 122 -5.06 13.18 -11.52
C LEU A 122 -4.22 14.13 -12.37
N MET A 123 -4.09 15.38 -11.96
CA MET A 123 -3.24 16.36 -12.63
C MET A 123 -1.76 15.93 -12.56
N THR A 124 -1.30 15.46 -11.40
CA THR A 124 0.07 14.94 -11.22
C THR A 124 0.32 13.71 -12.10
N LEU A 125 -0.65 12.80 -12.25
CA LEU A 125 -0.54 11.66 -13.16
C LEU A 125 -0.49 12.07 -14.63
N ALA A 126 -1.30 13.06 -15.01
CA ALA A 126 -1.32 13.62 -16.36
C ALA A 126 0.02 14.27 -16.73
N GLU A 127 0.58 15.09 -15.82
CA GLU A 127 1.89 15.73 -15.99
C GLU A 127 3.03 14.72 -16.16
N ASN A 128 2.97 13.61 -15.42
CA ASN A 128 3.97 12.56 -15.49
C ASN A 128 3.74 11.55 -16.63
N ASN A 129 2.71 11.73 -17.48
CA ASN A 129 2.30 10.78 -18.52
C ASN A 129 1.99 9.36 -17.98
N ARG A 130 1.44 9.25 -16.77
CA ARG A 130 1.16 7.97 -16.09
C ARG A 130 -0.32 7.71 -15.87
N LEU A 131 -1.17 8.22 -16.75
CA LEU A 131 -2.61 7.99 -16.68
C LEU A 131 -2.99 6.52 -16.97
N SER A 132 -2.16 5.78 -17.71
CA SER A 132 -2.36 4.35 -17.96
C SER A 132 -2.28 3.49 -16.70
N VAL A 133 -1.57 3.96 -15.68
CA VAL A 133 -1.32 3.26 -14.41
C VAL A 133 -2.48 3.45 -13.41
N LEU A 134 -3.44 4.32 -13.73
CA LEU A 134 -4.49 4.71 -12.81
C LEU A 134 -5.38 3.54 -12.35
N GLU A 135 -5.65 2.57 -13.23
CA GLU A 135 -6.38 1.34 -12.88
C GLU A 135 -5.65 0.55 -11.78
N GLY A 136 -4.35 0.32 -11.96
CA GLY A 136 -3.50 -0.36 -10.97
C GLY A 136 -3.40 0.43 -9.66
N VAL A 137 -3.35 1.76 -9.73
CA VAL A 137 -3.38 2.62 -8.53
C VAL A 137 -4.68 2.44 -7.76
N ALA A 138 -5.83 2.40 -8.44
CA ALA A 138 -7.13 2.26 -7.80
C ALA A 138 -7.24 0.92 -7.05
N GLU A 139 -6.77 -0.18 -7.65
CA GLU A 139 -6.73 -1.50 -7.00
C GLU A 139 -5.81 -1.49 -5.77
N LYS A 140 -4.61 -0.94 -5.90
CA LYS A 140 -3.61 -0.82 -4.84
C LYS A 140 -4.10 0.09 -3.70
N PHE A 141 -4.81 1.16 -4.02
CA PHE A 141 -5.44 2.03 -3.04
C PHE A 141 -6.53 1.29 -2.26
N GLY A 142 -7.33 0.46 -2.92
CA GLY A 142 -8.29 -0.43 -2.26
C GLY A 142 -7.63 -1.39 -1.26
N GLN A 143 -6.47 -1.94 -1.60
CA GLN A 143 -5.66 -2.77 -0.68
C GLN A 143 -5.18 -1.97 0.55
N LEU A 144 -4.71 -0.73 0.35
CA LEU A 144 -4.31 0.16 1.46
C LEU A 144 -5.48 0.51 2.38
N MET A 145 -6.66 0.79 1.82
CA MET A 145 -7.87 1.10 2.59
C MET A 145 -8.34 -0.11 3.40
N GLY A 146 -8.32 -1.31 2.82
CA GLY A 146 -8.61 -2.56 3.54
C GLY A 146 -7.65 -2.76 4.71
N ALA A 147 -6.35 -2.61 4.47
CA ALA A 147 -5.34 -2.70 5.52
C ALA A 147 -5.49 -1.63 6.61
N SER A 148 -5.85 -0.38 6.25
CA SER A 148 -6.10 0.71 7.20
C SER A 148 -7.31 0.45 8.09
N ARG A 149 -8.35 -0.23 7.56
CA ARG A 149 -9.54 -0.64 8.32
C ARG A 149 -9.31 -1.90 9.16
N GLY A 150 -8.14 -2.53 9.03
CA GLY A 150 -7.85 -3.82 9.64
C GLY A 150 -8.64 -4.97 9.02
N GLU A 151 -9.02 -4.84 7.74
CA GLU A 151 -9.65 -5.92 6.98
C GLU A 151 -8.59 -6.92 6.52
N VAL A 152 -8.88 -8.22 6.65
CA VAL A 152 -8.05 -9.31 6.13
C VAL A 152 -8.79 -9.95 4.97
N GLU A 153 -8.13 -10.06 3.83
CA GLU A 153 -8.65 -10.77 2.67
C GLU A 153 -8.62 -12.27 2.92
N LEU A 154 -9.79 -12.89 2.77
CA LEU A 154 -10.02 -14.32 2.93
C LEU A 154 -10.35 -14.90 1.56
N THR A 155 -9.42 -15.62 0.94
CA THR A 155 -9.69 -16.33 -0.31
C THR A 155 -10.05 -17.78 0.00
N ILE A 156 -11.27 -18.18 -0.36
CA ILE A 156 -11.76 -19.56 -0.22
C ILE A 156 -11.82 -20.19 -1.60
N THR A 157 -10.94 -21.15 -1.86
CA THR A 157 -10.92 -21.95 -3.09
C THR A 157 -11.58 -23.29 -2.85
N SER A 158 -12.59 -23.61 -3.65
CA SER A 158 -13.46 -24.78 -3.50
C SER A 158 -13.65 -25.52 -4.82
N ALA A 159 -13.91 -26.83 -4.75
CA ALA A 159 -14.09 -27.66 -5.95
C ALA A 159 -15.39 -27.36 -6.69
N THR A 160 -16.40 -26.93 -5.95
CA THR A 160 -17.75 -26.62 -6.42
C THR A 160 -18.17 -25.27 -5.85
N ALA A 161 -19.10 -24.59 -6.52
CA ALA A 161 -19.68 -23.35 -5.99
C ALA A 161 -20.21 -23.56 -4.56
N LEU A 162 -19.81 -22.69 -3.65
CA LEU A 162 -20.21 -22.75 -2.24
C LEU A 162 -21.57 -22.09 -2.05
N ASP A 163 -22.42 -22.71 -1.22
CA ASP A 163 -23.64 -22.06 -0.75
C ASP A 163 -23.30 -20.90 0.22
N SER A 164 -24.06 -19.83 0.12
CA SER A 164 -24.01 -18.64 0.98
C SER A 164 -24.04 -18.97 2.48
N LYS A 165 -24.76 -20.03 2.90
CA LYS A 165 -24.79 -20.50 4.29
C LYS A 165 -23.43 -21.02 4.74
N ILE A 166 -22.77 -21.79 3.88
CA ILE A 166 -21.46 -22.39 4.16
C ILE A 166 -20.40 -21.28 4.23
N VAL A 167 -20.46 -20.30 3.33
CA VAL A 167 -19.55 -19.15 3.35
C VAL A 167 -19.64 -18.39 4.68
N LYS A 168 -20.85 -18.10 5.17
CA LYS A 168 -21.05 -17.43 6.47
C LYS A 168 -20.55 -18.25 7.65
N GLN A 169 -20.73 -19.57 7.62
CA GLN A 169 -20.21 -20.46 8.66
C GLN A 169 -18.68 -20.50 8.66
N LEU A 170 -18.06 -20.50 7.48
CA LEU A 170 -16.61 -20.43 7.34
C LEU A 170 -16.08 -19.09 7.85
N GLU A 171 -16.70 -17.97 7.47
CA GLU A 171 -16.35 -16.64 7.96
C GLU A 171 -16.40 -16.57 9.51
N THR A 172 -17.47 -17.12 10.10
CA THR A 172 -17.63 -17.18 11.57
C THR A 172 -16.60 -18.09 12.24
N SER A 173 -16.25 -19.21 11.61
CA SER A 173 -15.25 -20.15 12.14
C SER A 173 -13.84 -19.57 12.05
N ILE A 174 -13.53 -18.88 10.96
CA ILE A 174 -12.20 -18.33 10.68
C ILE A 174 -11.95 -17.07 11.51
N SER A 175 -12.96 -16.22 11.69
CA SER A 175 -12.88 -15.06 12.60
C SER A 175 -12.64 -15.45 14.07
N LYS A 176 -13.14 -16.62 14.50
CA LYS A 176 -12.85 -17.19 15.83
C LYS A 176 -11.49 -17.88 15.91
N SER A 177 -10.91 -18.23 14.77
CA SER A 177 -9.64 -18.95 14.71
C SER A 177 -8.45 -18.02 15.00
N LYS A 178 -7.35 -18.59 15.52
CA LYS A 178 -6.13 -17.83 15.81
C LYS A 178 -5.45 -17.25 14.55
N TYR A 179 -5.85 -17.71 13.37
CA TYR A 179 -5.21 -17.37 12.09
C TYR A 179 -5.62 -15.98 11.56
N ALA A 180 -6.80 -15.47 11.92
CA ALA A 180 -7.25 -14.15 11.47
C ALA A 180 -6.64 -12.98 12.27
N GLY A 181 -5.99 -13.26 13.42
CA GLY A 181 -5.71 -12.25 14.43
C GLY A 181 -7.02 -11.78 15.10
N GLN A 182 -7.04 -11.64 16.42
CA GLN A 182 -8.24 -11.20 17.14
C GLN A 182 -8.81 -9.91 16.52
N SER A 183 -10.09 -9.95 16.14
CA SER A 183 -10.92 -8.78 15.83
C SER A 183 -10.73 -8.08 14.48
N LYS A 184 -10.27 -8.77 13.44
CA LYS A 184 -10.18 -8.21 12.08
C LYS A 184 -11.44 -8.51 11.25
N LYS A 185 -11.95 -7.51 10.52
CA LYS A 185 -13.08 -7.69 9.58
C LYS A 185 -12.60 -8.52 8.39
N LEU A 186 -13.39 -9.49 7.93
CA LEU A 186 -12.99 -10.38 6.84
C LEU A 186 -13.62 -9.93 5.53
N LYS A 187 -12.79 -9.76 4.48
CA LYS A 187 -13.26 -9.57 3.11
C LYS A 187 -13.18 -10.92 2.40
N VAL A 188 -14.32 -11.56 2.19
CA VAL A 188 -14.38 -12.92 1.63
C VAL A 188 -14.41 -12.90 0.11
N VAL A 189 -13.44 -13.56 -0.52
CA VAL A 189 -13.37 -13.80 -1.96
C VAL A 189 -13.51 -15.30 -2.19
N THR A 190 -14.53 -15.71 -2.94
CA THR A 190 -14.75 -17.13 -3.27
C THR A 190 -14.24 -17.44 -4.67
N LYS A 191 -13.46 -18.52 -4.80
CA LYS A 191 -12.93 -19.03 -6.07
C LYS A 191 -13.34 -20.49 -6.24
N VAL A 192 -13.66 -20.87 -7.47
CA VAL A 192 -13.99 -22.25 -7.82
C VAL A 192 -12.86 -22.83 -8.66
N ASN A 193 -12.25 -23.90 -8.16
CA ASN A 193 -11.23 -24.65 -8.89
C ASN A 193 -11.57 -26.16 -8.86
N PRO A 194 -12.03 -26.75 -9.99
CA PRO A 194 -12.40 -28.16 -10.06
C PRO A 194 -11.20 -29.13 -9.98
N ASP A 195 -9.96 -28.65 -10.06
CA ASP A 195 -8.76 -29.48 -10.00
C ASP A 195 -8.52 -30.08 -8.62
N ILE A 196 -9.01 -29.43 -7.57
CA ILE A 196 -8.79 -29.91 -6.20
C ILE A 196 -9.60 -31.18 -5.87
N LYS A 197 -10.56 -31.55 -6.75
CA LYS A 197 -11.47 -32.72 -6.70
C LYS A 197 -12.37 -32.82 -5.45
N GLY A 198 -12.09 -32.04 -4.41
CA GLY A 198 -12.86 -31.94 -3.18
C GLY A 198 -12.08 -31.22 -2.09
N GLY A 199 -12.78 -30.86 -1.02
CA GLY A 199 -12.20 -30.09 0.09
C GLY A 199 -12.15 -28.59 -0.19
N LEU A 200 -11.36 -27.89 0.62
CA LEU A 200 -11.24 -26.43 0.62
C LEU A 200 -9.78 -26.01 0.83
N ILE A 201 -9.39 -24.94 0.15
CA ILE A 201 -8.14 -24.23 0.40
C ILE A 201 -8.53 -22.84 0.85
N VAL A 202 -8.04 -22.43 2.02
CA VAL A 202 -8.35 -21.14 2.63
C VAL A 202 -7.06 -20.36 2.78
N GLU A 203 -7.00 -19.20 2.15
CA GLU A 203 -5.88 -18.27 2.22
C GLU A 203 -6.30 -17.05 3.04
N ILE A 204 -5.56 -16.78 4.12
CA ILE A 204 -5.77 -15.68 5.06
C ILE A 204 -4.51 -14.80 5.00
N GLY A 205 -4.51 -13.77 4.17
CA GLY A 205 -3.30 -12.98 3.91
C GLY A 205 -2.14 -13.87 3.44
N GLU A 206 -1.12 -14.05 4.29
CA GLU A 206 0.05 -14.89 4.00
C GLU A 206 -0.08 -16.35 4.46
N GLN A 207 -1.12 -16.68 5.22
CA GLN A 207 -1.31 -18.03 5.76
C GLN A 207 -2.25 -18.84 4.87
N THR A 208 -1.79 -19.99 4.39
CA THR A 208 -2.61 -20.92 3.61
C THR A 208 -2.92 -22.17 4.42
N ILE A 209 -4.21 -22.49 4.53
CA ILE A 209 -4.73 -23.72 5.11
C ILE A 209 -5.27 -24.57 3.95
N ASP A 210 -4.51 -25.60 3.58
CA ASP A 210 -4.89 -26.54 2.52
C ASP A 210 -5.51 -27.80 3.12
N LEU A 211 -6.81 -27.96 2.89
CA LEU A 211 -7.60 -29.15 3.22
C LEU A 211 -8.18 -29.79 1.95
N SER A 212 -7.51 -29.64 0.81
CA SER A 212 -7.93 -30.24 -0.45
C SER A 212 -7.65 -31.74 -0.50
N VAL A 213 -8.53 -32.46 -1.20
CA VAL A 213 -8.38 -33.91 -1.42
C VAL A 213 -7.18 -34.19 -2.33
N SER A 214 -6.99 -33.37 -3.36
CA SER A 214 -5.84 -33.47 -4.27
C SER A 214 -4.49 -33.46 -3.55
N SER A 215 -4.24 -32.49 -2.67
CA SER A 215 -3.00 -32.41 -1.88
C SER A 215 -2.84 -33.58 -0.91
N LYS A 216 -3.95 -34.08 -0.34
CA LYS A 216 -3.90 -35.26 0.54
C LYS A 216 -3.50 -36.51 -0.22
N MET A 217 -4.05 -36.73 -1.42
CA MET A 217 -3.67 -37.85 -2.30
C MET A 217 -2.22 -37.73 -2.77
N GLN A 218 -1.76 -36.53 -3.13
CA GLN A 218 -0.35 -36.29 -3.50
C GLN A 218 0.61 -36.61 -2.35
N LYS A 219 0.28 -36.17 -1.13
CA LYS A 219 1.07 -36.50 0.07
C LYS A 219 1.14 -38.01 0.30
N MET A 220 0.01 -38.72 0.15
CA MET A 220 -0.02 -40.18 0.29
C MET A 220 0.85 -40.87 -0.77
N ASN A 221 0.71 -40.52 -2.04
CA ASN A 221 1.53 -41.08 -3.11
C ASN A 221 3.02 -40.82 -2.90
N LYS A 222 3.38 -39.60 -2.46
CA LYS A 222 4.77 -39.24 -2.17
C LYS A 222 5.36 -40.11 -1.04
N LEU A 223 4.62 -40.35 0.03
CA LEU A 223 5.07 -41.21 1.13
C LEU A 223 5.25 -42.66 0.69
N LEU A 224 4.38 -43.16 -0.18
CA LEU A 224 4.48 -44.51 -0.74
C LEU A 224 5.67 -44.65 -1.69
N SER A 225 5.95 -43.65 -2.53
CA SER A 225 7.09 -43.68 -3.46
C SER A 225 8.44 -43.50 -2.78
N ASP A 226 8.49 -42.79 -1.65
CA ASP A 226 9.73 -42.55 -0.89
C ASP A 226 10.10 -43.75 0.00
N SER A 227 9.14 -44.65 0.25
CA SER A 227 9.33 -45.88 1.04
C SER A 227 9.70 -47.10 0.19
N LEU A 228 9.86 -46.93 -1.12
CA LEU A 228 10.16 -47.96 -2.12
C LEU A 228 11.53 -47.68 -2.77
#